data_AF-A0A8D5GCQ4-F1
#
_entry.id   AF-A0A8D5GCQ4-F1
#
_cell.length_a   1.000
_cell.length_b   1.000
_cell.length_c   1.000
_cell.angle_alpha   90.00
_cell.angle_beta   90.00
_cell.angle_gamma   90.00
#
_symmetry.space_group_name_H-M   'P 1'
#
loop_
_entity.id
_entity.type
_entity.pdbx_description
1 polymer ?
#
loop_
_entity_poly.entity_id
_entity_poly.type
_entity_poly.pdbx_seq_one_letter_code
_entity_poly.pdbx_strand_id
1 'polypeptide(L)'
;MTKVHVSELVLRDGHQSLIATRMRTEDMLPIAGKLDDAGFWSLEAWGGATFDACVRYLKEDPWERLKKLRKAMPNSQIQMLLRGQNLLGYRHYSDDVVRAFVQKSADNGVDVFRIFDAMNDLRNLKVSIEAVKKVGKHAEGTISYTTSPVHDIPYFVALARELEAFGCDTIAIKDMASLLTPEITGELVKSLRAAIKLPIHLHAHATSGLASMSVLRAVDNGVAIVDGCISSFAEGASLPTTESIVAALKGTEYDTGLDIGKLQEIAAYFREVRKKYWQFESEFTGVDTRVLVNQVPGGMISNLSNQLKEQGALDRMDEVLAEIPRVREDLGFPPLVTPTSQIVGTQAVLNVMTGARYKSITNEVKNYFLGQYGKAPSAVNADIKNLAVGDAKVIECRPADLLDNEMEKLSSEVEGLAKSEEDVLTYAMFPDLAKTFLQERNAGSLKAEPLLTKETAATSASRYAPNEFNVTLHGETFHIKLTGSGHRGEEQRPFYVSVDGIGEEVIVETLSEVEVSGSKSGGKKKTAGGVTSSGRPRPSHEGCVTTAMPGSIVEVKVKAGDKVTAGDPVLVIEAMKMENEIQAPKTGIVVAVHVKKGDTVTPDESLLEIKPE
;
A
#
# COMPACT_ATOMS: atom_id res chain seq x y z
N MET A 1 28.48 11.96 -20.09
CA MET A 1 28.12 11.73 -18.68
C MET A 1 26.91 10.82 -18.67
N THR A 2 26.97 9.70 -17.97
CA THR A 2 25.89 8.69 -17.99
C THR A 2 24.86 9.09 -16.93
N LYS A 3 23.99 10.02 -17.29
CA LYS A 3 22.89 10.50 -16.43
C LYS A 3 22.01 9.33 -15.99
N VAL A 4 21.66 9.25 -14.71
CA VAL A 4 20.67 8.29 -14.21
C VAL A 4 19.27 8.90 -14.33
N HIS A 5 18.35 8.09 -14.83
CA HIS A 5 16.94 8.41 -14.97
C HIS A 5 16.15 7.83 -13.78
N VAL A 6 15.08 8.50 -13.38
CA VAL A 6 14.22 8.05 -12.26
C VAL A 6 12.79 7.86 -12.74
N SER A 7 12.20 6.72 -12.40
CA SER A 7 10.77 6.44 -12.53
C SER A 7 10.08 6.57 -11.19
N GLU A 8 8.90 7.19 -11.18
CA GLU A 8 8.14 7.45 -9.95
C GLU A 8 6.88 6.58 -9.87
N LEU A 9 6.73 5.87 -8.74
CA LEU A 9 5.78 4.78 -8.56
C LEU A 9 4.60 5.10 -7.62
N VAL A 10 4.48 6.33 -7.13
CA VAL A 10 3.42 6.72 -6.17
C VAL A 10 1.99 6.42 -6.66
N LEU A 11 1.75 6.48 -7.98
CA LEU A 11 0.41 6.26 -8.57
C LEU A 11 0.05 4.78 -8.75
N ARG A 12 1.01 3.85 -8.55
CA ARG A 12 0.80 2.40 -8.68
C ARG A 12 1.42 1.64 -7.51
N ASP A 13 2.74 1.37 -7.54
CA ASP A 13 3.35 0.46 -6.57
C ASP A 13 3.41 1.03 -5.15
N GLY A 14 3.55 2.35 -5.00
CA GLY A 14 3.62 2.98 -3.68
C GLY A 14 2.38 2.70 -2.84
N HIS A 15 1.19 2.99 -3.39
CA HIS A 15 -0.07 2.74 -2.68
C HIS A 15 -0.50 1.26 -2.72
N GLN A 16 -0.10 0.50 -3.74
CA GLN A 16 -0.28 -0.95 -3.77
C GLN A 16 0.44 -1.63 -2.60
N SER A 17 1.64 -1.14 -2.27
CA SER A 17 2.49 -1.69 -1.21
C SER A 17 2.07 -1.27 0.19
N LEU A 18 1.57 -0.04 0.36
CA LEU A 18 1.38 0.57 1.68
C LEU A 18 -0.07 0.66 2.14
N ILE A 19 -1.01 0.83 1.22
CA ILE A 19 -2.44 1.06 1.53
C ILE A 19 -3.36 0.19 0.66
N ALA A 20 -2.94 -1.06 0.42
CA ALA A 20 -3.72 -2.09 -0.26
C ALA A 20 -4.33 -1.65 -1.61
N THR A 21 -3.60 -0.83 -2.38
CA THR A 21 -4.06 -0.35 -3.70
C THR A 21 -5.34 0.51 -3.66
N ARG A 22 -5.59 1.21 -2.54
CA ARG A 22 -6.84 1.94 -2.32
C ARG A 22 -6.83 3.41 -2.73
N MET A 23 -5.69 3.95 -3.18
CA MET A 23 -5.65 5.35 -3.64
C MET A 23 -6.61 5.54 -4.81
N ARG A 24 -7.54 6.48 -4.67
CA ARG A 24 -8.58 6.80 -5.67
C ARG A 24 -8.06 7.78 -6.72
N THR A 25 -8.65 7.73 -7.91
CA THR A 25 -8.28 8.64 -9.02
C THR A 25 -8.45 10.12 -8.64
N GLU A 26 -9.45 10.45 -7.82
CA GLU A 26 -9.72 11.82 -7.34
C GLU A 26 -8.56 12.44 -6.54
N ASP A 27 -7.73 11.61 -5.89
CA ASP A 27 -6.55 12.05 -5.14
C ASP A 27 -5.27 12.02 -5.97
N MET A 28 -5.32 11.51 -7.20
CA MET A 28 -4.18 11.50 -8.11
C MET A 28 -4.19 12.74 -9.02
N LEU A 29 -5.37 13.16 -9.47
CA LEU A 29 -5.53 14.22 -10.46
C LEU A 29 -5.06 15.62 -10.00
N PRO A 30 -5.29 16.07 -8.75
CA PRO A 30 -4.88 17.42 -8.34
C PRO A 30 -3.38 17.67 -8.39
N ILE A 31 -2.56 16.61 -8.24
CA ILE A 31 -1.10 16.70 -8.25
C ILE A 31 -0.47 16.26 -9.58
N ALA A 32 -1.26 15.70 -10.50
CA ALA A 32 -0.80 15.17 -11.78
C ALA A 32 0.03 16.17 -12.60
N GLY A 33 -0.36 17.44 -12.67
CA GLY A 33 0.42 18.46 -13.38
C GLY A 33 1.82 18.68 -12.79
N LYS A 34 1.99 18.62 -11.46
CA LYS A 34 3.32 18.75 -10.83
C LYS A 34 4.18 17.51 -11.07
N LEU A 35 3.57 16.32 -11.07
CA LEU A 35 4.24 15.08 -11.45
C LEU A 35 4.72 15.16 -12.91
N ASP A 36 3.88 15.69 -13.81
CA ASP A 36 4.21 15.84 -15.23
C ASP A 36 5.39 16.78 -15.48
N ASP A 37 5.48 17.86 -14.70
CA ASP A 37 6.54 18.87 -14.79
C ASP A 37 7.83 18.50 -14.03
N ALA A 38 7.88 17.35 -13.36
CA ALA A 38 8.99 16.98 -12.48
C ALA A 38 10.23 16.49 -13.25
N GLY A 39 10.06 15.96 -14.46
CA GLY A 39 11.15 15.47 -15.30
C GLY A 39 11.50 13.98 -15.12
N PHE A 40 10.56 13.18 -14.59
CA PHE A 40 10.71 11.72 -14.49
C PHE A 40 10.87 11.07 -15.86
N TRP A 41 11.52 9.91 -15.91
CA TRP A 41 11.59 9.09 -17.12
C TRP A 41 10.22 8.50 -17.45
N SER A 42 9.57 7.91 -16.44
CA SER A 42 8.18 7.47 -16.52
C SER A 42 7.48 7.64 -15.17
N LEU A 43 6.15 7.69 -15.23
CA LEU A 43 5.27 7.58 -14.07
C LEU A 43 4.54 6.26 -14.16
N GLU A 44 4.79 5.36 -13.21
CA GLU A 44 4.07 4.10 -13.16
C GLU A 44 2.70 4.33 -12.52
N ALA A 45 1.66 4.30 -13.34
CA ALA A 45 0.32 4.75 -12.95
C ALA A 45 -0.79 3.73 -13.26
N TRP A 46 -0.44 2.57 -13.82
CA TRP A 46 -1.40 1.56 -14.22
C TRP A 46 -0.84 0.13 -14.19
N GLY A 47 -1.70 -0.87 -14.33
CA GLY A 47 -1.30 -2.27 -14.24
C GLY A 47 -1.12 -2.78 -12.80
N GLY A 48 -0.44 -3.92 -12.65
CA GLY A 48 -0.35 -4.59 -11.35
C GLY A 48 -1.73 -4.92 -10.76
N ALA A 49 -1.98 -4.54 -9.51
CA ALA A 49 -3.25 -4.77 -8.83
C ALA A 49 -4.28 -3.66 -9.02
N THR A 50 -3.93 -2.52 -9.64
CA THR A 50 -4.84 -1.37 -9.73
C THR A 50 -6.09 -1.68 -10.54
N PHE A 51 -5.97 -2.54 -11.57
CA PHE A 51 -7.11 -2.89 -12.42
C PHE A 51 -8.19 -3.64 -11.64
N ASP A 52 -7.83 -4.66 -10.86
CA ASP A 52 -8.77 -5.36 -9.96
C ASP A 52 -9.27 -4.42 -8.85
N ALA A 53 -8.38 -3.66 -8.19
CA ALA A 53 -8.77 -2.83 -7.07
C ALA A 53 -9.76 -1.71 -7.45
N CYS A 54 -9.56 -1.09 -8.63
CA CYS A 54 -10.49 -0.09 -9.18
C CYS A 54 -11.90 -0.67 -9.34
N VAL A 55 -12.02 -1.85 -9.94
CA VAL A 55 -13.31 -2.49 -10.21
C VAL A 55 -13.94 -3.05 -8.91
N ARG A 56 -13.14 -3.75 -8.10
CA ARG A 56 -13.62 -4.51 -6.94
C ARG A 56 -14.03 -3.63 -5.77
N TYR A 57 -13.19 -2.67 -5.41
CA TYR A 57 -13.30 -1.94 -4.15
C TYR A 57 -13.65 -0.47 -4.38
N LEU A 58 -12.96 0.19 -5.31
CA LEU A 58 -13.13 1.62 -5.55
C LEU A 58 -14.35 1.92 -6.42
N LYS A 59 -14.92 0.90 -7.07
CA LYS A 59 -16.07 1.00 -7.98
C LYS A 59 -15.86 2.10 -9.02
N GLU A 60 -14.66 2.16 -9.57
CA GLU A 60 -14.28 3.07 -10.66
C GLU A 60 -13.71 2.27 -11.84
N ASP A 61 -13.91 2.79 -13.05
CA ASP A 61 -13.41 2.15 -14.26
C ASP A 61 -11.90 2.39 -14.40
N PRO A 62 -11.04 1.35 -14.41
CA PRO A 62 -9.60 1.52 -14.53
C PRO A 62 -9.18 2.16 -15.86
N TRP A 63 -9.98 2.02 -16.93
CA TRP A 63 -9.73 2.68 -18.21
C TRP A 63 -9.97 4.19 -18.13
N GLU A 64 -10.99 4.61 -17.39
CA GLU A 64 -11.25 6.04 -17.14
C GLU A 64 -10.17 6.68 -16.27
N ARG A 65 -9.62 5.94 -15.30
CA ARG A 65 -8.43 6.39 -14.57
C ARG A 65 -7.28 6.67 -15.53
N LEU A 66 -6.95 5.73 -16.42
CA LEU A 66 -5.86 5.87 -17.39
C LEU A 66 -6.08 7.09 -18.30
N LYS A 67 -7.28 7.24 -18.90
CA LYS A 67 -7.61 8.38 -19.78
C LYS A 67 -7.48 9.73 -19.05
N LYS A 68 -7.98 9.82 -17.81
CA LYS A 68 -7.91 11.06 -17.02
C LYS A 68 -6.47 11.42 -16.66
N LEU A 69 -5.67 10.43 -16.28
CA LEU A 69 -4.24 10.60 -15.98
C LEU A 69 -3.45 10.99 -17.23
N ARG A 70 -3.68 10.32 -18.37
CA ARG A 70 -3.05 10.67 -19.65
C ARG A 70 -3.34 12.11 -20.06
N LYS A 71 -4.58 12.56 -19.87
CA LYS A 71 -4.99 13.95 -20.13
C LYS A 71 -4.33 14.94 -19.16
N ALA A 72 -4.17 14.57 -17.89
CA ALA A 72 -3.59 15.44 -16.87
C ALA A 72 -2.05 15.47 -16.87
N MET A 73 -1.41 14.47 -17.49
CA MET A 73 0.04 14.33 -17.59
C MET A 73 0.44 14.14 -19.07
N PRO A 74 0.29 15.14 -19.95
CA PRO A 74 0.54 14.99 -21.38
C PRO A 74 2.02 14.83 -21.77
N ASN A 75 2.98 15.20 -20.91
CA ASN A 75 4.40 15.20 -21.26
C ASN A 75 5.14 13.93 -20.79
N SER A 76 4.68 13.32 -19.69
CA SER A 76 5.30 12.16 -19.07
C SER A 76 4.90 10.87 -19.77
N GLN A 77 5.81 9.90 -19.76
CA GLN A 77 5.50 8.54 -20.19
C GLN A 77 4.72 7.82 -19.10
N ILE A 78 3.54 7.30 -19.43
CA ILE A 78 2.81 6.44 -18.48
C ILE A 78 3.33 5.02 -18.62
N GLN A 79 3.85 4.48 -17.52
CA GLN A 79 4.29 3.10 -17.42
C GLN A 79 3.21 2.23 -16.77
N MET A 80 3.09 0.99 -17.24
CA MET A 80 2.30 -0.04 -16.60
C MET A 80 3.11 -1.31 -16.31
N LEU A 81 2.67 -2.05 -15.29
CA LEU A 81 3.14 -3.41 -15.01
C LEU A 81 2.17 -4.45 -15.61
N LEU A 82 2.64 -5.28 -16.54
CA LEU A 82 1.84 -6.30 -17.24
C LEU A 82 2.43 -7.70 -17.01
N ARG A 83 1.58 -8.67 -16.63
CA ARG A 83 1.98 -10.07 -16.38
C ARG A 83 1.94 -10.92 -17.64
N GLY A 84 2.72 -10.59 -18.66
CA GLY A 84 2.80 -11.37 -19.91
C GLY A 84 1.44 -11.86 -20.41
N GLN A 85 1.33 -13.17 -20.60
CA GLN A 85 0.10 -13.86 -21.01
C GLN A 85 -1.05 -13.81 -19.99
N ASN A 86 -0.76 -13.54 -18.71
CA ASN A 86 -1.78 -13.37 -17.66
C ASN A 86 -2.31 -11.94 -17.56
N LEU A 87 -1.72 -10.97 -18.27
CA LEU A 87 -2.15 -9.58 -18.32
C LEU A 87 -2.29 -8.97 -16.92
N LEU A 88 -3.51 -8.62 -16.52
CA LEU A 88 -3.86 -8.11 -15.18
C LEU A 88 -4.84 -9.05 -14.46
N GLY A 89 -5.07 -10.24 -15.00
CA GLY A 89 -5.99 -11.25 -14.50
C GLY A 89 -5.30 -12.37 -13.69
N TYR A 90 -5.98 -13.51 -13.60
CA TYR A 90 -5.59 -14.63 -12.74
C TYR A 90 -5.26 -15.95 -13.47
N ARG A 91 -5.37 -15.97 -14.80
CA ARG A 91 -5.07 -17.13 -15.67
C ARG A 91 -4.27 -16.70 -16.90
N HIS A 92 -3.80 -17.66 -17.69
CA HIS A 92 -3.34 -17.35 -19.05
C HIS A 92 -4.55 -17.02 -19.93
N TYR A 93 -4.37 -16.02 -20.79
CA TYR A 93 -5.35 -15.61 -21.79
C TYR A 93 -4.90 -16.04 -23.19
N SER A 94 -5.87 -16.21 -24.08
CA SER A 94 -5.60 -16.45 -25.50
C SER A 94 -4.86 -15.26 -26.11
N ASP A 95 -4.12 -15.51 -27.19
CA ASP A 95 -3.24 -14.50 -27.77
C ASP A 95 -3.99 -13.28 -28.36
N ASP A 96 -5.21 -13.48 -28.84
CA ASP A 96 -6.06 -12.39 -29.34
C ASP A 96 -6.48 -11.43 -28.21
N VAL A 97 -6.78 -11.94 -27.02
CA VAL A 97 -7.07 -11.12 -25.82
C VAL A 97 -5.82 -10.33 -25.40
N VAL A 98 -4.63 -10.96 -25.41
CA VAL A 98 -3.37 -10.25 -25.11
C VAL A 98 -3.11 -9.10 -26.07
N ARG A 99 -3.26 -9.35 -27.38
CA ARG A 99 -3.06 -8.31 -28.41
C ARG A 99 -4.08 -7.19 -28.28
N ALA A 100 -5.36 -7.51 -28.06
CA ALA A 100 -6.41 -6.51 -27.88
C ALA A 100 -6.18 -5.68 -26.60
N PHE A 101 -5.78 -6.31 -25.50
CA PHE A 101 -5.47 -5.63 -24.25
C PHE A 101 -4.31 -4.64 -24.40
N VAL A 102 -3.21 -5.07 -25.03
CA VAL A 102 -2.05 -4.20 -25.29
C VAL A 102 -2.45 -3.04 -26.22
N GLN A 103 -3.21 -3.31 -27.28
CA GLN A 103 -3.69 -2.28 -28.20
C GLN A 103 -4.49 -1.21 -27.45
N LYS A 104 -5.50 -1.60 -26.65
CA LYS A 104 -6.32 -0.65 -25.90
C LYS A 104 -5.56 0.08 -24.81
N SER A 105 -4.59 -0.57 -24.18
CA SER A 105 -3.72 0.08 -23.20
C SER A 105 -2.89 1.19 -23.87
N ALA A 106 -2.32 0.92 -25.05
CA ALA A 106 -1.56 1.88 -25.82
C ALA A 106 -2.44 3.03 -26.34
N ASP A 107 -3.61 2.72 -26.90
CA ASP A 107 -4.57 3.70 -27.43
C ASP A 107 -5.03 4.68 -26.34
N ASN A 108 -5.20 4.19 -25.11
CA ASN A 108 -5.68 4.99 -23.98
C ASN A 108 -4.57 5.72 -23.20
N GLY A 109 -3.29 5.49 -23.54
CA GLY A 109 -2.19 6.35 -23.10
C GLY A 109 -1.02 5.69 -22.39
N VAL A 110 -0.94 4.36 -22.33
CA VAL A 110 0.27 3.66 -21.85
C VAL A 110 1.38 3.79 -22.89
N ASP A 111 2.57 4.18 -22.43
CA ASP A 111 3.77 4.34 -23.27
C ASP A 111 4.81 3.25 -23.02
N VAL A 112 4.97 2.85 -21.77
CA VAL A 112 5.95 1.84 -21.33
C VAL A 112 5.23 0.64 -20.73
N PHE A 113 5.48 -0.53 -21.29
CA PHE A 113 4.96 -1.80 -20.79
C PHE A 113 6.11 -2.56 -20.12
N ARG A 114 6.11 -2.62 -18.79
CA ARG A 114 6.99 -3.51 -18.03
C ARG A 114 6.36 -4.90 -18.00
N ILE A 115 6.90 -5.82 -18.76
CA ILE A 115 6.32 -7.14 -19.01
C ILE A 115 7.13 -8.20 -18.25
N PHE A 116 6.49 -8.86 -17.29
CA PHE A 116 7.11 -9.91 -16.48
C PHE A 116 6.27 -11.18 -16.45
N ASP A 117 6.93 -12.30 -16.17
CA ASP A 117 6.31 -13.59 -15.89
C ASP A 117 6.76 -14.03 -14.51
N ALA A 118 5.85 -14.62 -13.74
CA ALA A 118 6.15 -14.98 -12.36
C ALA A 118 7.30 -16.00 -12.27
N MET A 119 7.38 -16.91 -13.25
CA MET A 119 8.32 -18.04 -13.31
C MET A 119 9.58 -17.72 -14.10
N ASN A 120 9.69 -16.51 -14.64
CA ASN A 120 10.66 -16.16 -15.68
C ASN A 120 10.57 -17.11 -16.89
N ASP A 121 9.40 -17.71 -17.17
CA ASP A 121 9.17 -18.48 -18.38
C ASP A 121 8.92 -17.51 -19.55
N LEU A 122 9.98 -17.18 -20.27
CA LEU A 122 9.96 -16.16 -21.31
C LEU A 122 8.99 -16.46 -22.46
N ARG A 123 8.57 -17.73 -22.63
CA ARG A 123 7.55 -18.11 -23.61
C ARG A 123 6.24 -17.38 -23.36
N ASN A 124 5.92 -17.09 -22.10
CA ASN A 124 4.71 -16.36 -21.69
C ASN A 124 4.79 -14.85 -21.95
N LEU A 125 5.95 -14.32 -22.31
CA LEU A 125 6.16 -12.88 -22.55
C LEU A 125 6.08 -12.52 -24.03
N LYS A 126 6.36 -13.49 -24.91
CA LYS A 126 6.61 -13.26 -26.32
C LYS A 126 5.47 -12.51 -27.01
N VAL A 127 4.23 -12.95 -26.83
CA VAL A 127 3.05 -12.33 -27.47
C VAL A 127 2.82 -10.91 -26.97
N SER A 128 3.01 -10.66 -25.67
CA SER A 128 2.88 -9.32 -25.10
C SER A 128 3.96 -8.38 -25.64
N ILE A 129 5.22 -8.83 -25.70
CA ILE A 129 6.33 -8.04 -26.26
C ILE A 129 6.07 -7.73 -27.73
N GLU A 130 5.73 -8.73 -28.54
CA GLU A 130 5.41 -8.55 -29.96
C GLU A 130 4.24 -7.58 -30.17
N ALA A 131 3.18 -7.68 -29.36
CA ALA A 131 2.04 -6.77 -29.40
C ALA A 131 2.46 -5.33 -29.09
N VAL A 132 3.28 -5.12 -28.05
CA VAL A 132 3.78 -3.78 -27.67
C VAL A 132 4.65 -3.19 -28.77
N LYS A 133 5.56 -3.98 -29.35
CA LYS A 133 6.39 -3.56 -30.48
C LYS A 133 5.54 -3.21 -31.71
N LYS A 134 4.50 -4.01 -32.00
CA LYS A 134 3.60 -3.77 -33.13
C LYS A 134 2.82 -2.45 -33.00
N VAL A 135 2.43 -2.06 -31.79
CA VAL A 135 1.74 -0.78 -31.53
C VAL A 135 2.69 0.41 -31.36
N GLY A 136 4.00 0.22 -31.55
CA GLY A 136 5.00 1.29 -31.52
C GLY A 136 5.24 1.86 -30.11
N LYS A 137 5.03 1.07 -29.06
CA LYS A 137 5.27 1.45 -27.67
C LYS A 137 6.54 0.79 -27.12
N HIS A 138 6.97 1.20 -25.93
CA HIS A 138 8.22 0.75 -25.30
C HIS A 138 8.00 -0.57 -24.56
N ALA A 139 8.69 -1.63 -24.99
CA ALA A 139 8.64 -2.94 -24.35
C ALA A 139 9.81 -3.12 -23.38
N GLU A 140 9.52 -3.15 -22.08
CA GLU A 140 10.50 -3.40 -21.03
C GLU A 140 10.41 -4.86 -20.56
N GLY A 141 11.36 -5.69 -21.01
CA GLY A 141 11.44 -7.10 -20.65
C GLY A 141 11.95 -7.28 -19.23
N THR A 142 11.25 -8.04 -18.39
CA THR A 142 11.51 -8.05 -16.95
C THR A 142 12.03 -9.40 -16.46
N ILE A 143 13.11 -9.35 -15.68
CA ILE A 143 13.64 -10.45 -14.88
C ILE A 143 13.07 -10.31 -13.46
N SER A 144 12.23 -11.26 -13.05
CA SER A 144 11.76 -11.37 -11.67
C SER A 144 12.88 -11.97 -10.81
N TYR A 145 13.58 -11.13 -10.05
CA TYR A 145 14.75 -11.55 -9.28
C TYR A 145 14.35 -12.44 -8.10
N THR A 146 15.16 -13.47 -7.85
CA THR A 146 15.05 -14.30 -6.66
C THR A 146 16.36 -15.00 -6.34
N THR A 147 16.45 -15.65 -5.18
CA THR A 147 17.60 -16.44 -4.76
C THR A 147 17.18 -17.89 -4.54
N SER A 148 17.94 -18.83 -5.10
CA SER A 148 17.85 -20.27 -4.82
C SER A 148 19.09 -20.99 -5.37
N PRO A 149 19.27 -22.30 -5.13
CA PRO A 149 20.37 -23.07 -5.73
C PRO A 149 20.45 -23.03 -7.27
N VAL A 150 19.38 -22.61 -7.95
CA VAL A 150 19.31 -22.52 -9.42
C VAL A 150 19.55 -21.10 -9.95
N HIS A 151 19.35 -20.09 -9.11
CA HIS A 151 19.40 -18.69 -9.53
C HIS A 151 20.77 -18.11 -9.23
N ASP A 152 21.59 -17.97 -10.27
CA ASP A 152 22.88 -17.30 -10.25
C ASP A 152 22.94 -16.19 -11.31
N ILE A 153 24.04 -15.43 -11.34
CA ILE A 153 24.22 -14.35 -12.32
C ILE A 153 24.15 -14.88 -13.77
N PRO A 154 24.83 -15.99 -14.15
CA PRO A 154 24.69 -16.58 -15.47
C PRO A 154 23.25 -16.89 -15.90
N TYR A 155 22.43 -17.41 -14.99
CA TYR A 155 20.99 -17.66 -15.24
C TYR A 155 20.28 -16.37 -15.65
N PHE A 156 20.45 -15.29 -14.88
CA PHE A 156 19.81 -14.01 -15.19
C PHE A 156 20.36 -13.35 -16.47
N VAL A 157 21.65 -13.50 -16.75
CA VAL A 157 22.26 -13.01 -17.99
C VAL A 157 21.71 -13.76 -19.22
N ALA A 158 21.45 -15.07 -19.11
CA ALA A 158 20.82 -15.84 -20.18
C ALA A 158 19.41 -15.32 -20.50
N LEU A 159 18.59 -15.10 -19.46
CA LEU A 159 17.25 -14.52 -19.63
C LEU A 159 17.30 -13.14 -20.30
N ALA A 160 18.25 -12.29 -19.91
CA ALA A 160 18.41 -10.96 -20.49
C ALA A 160 18.74 -11.00 -21.99
N ARG A 161 19.59 -11.94 -22.42
CA ARG A 161 19.91 -12.13 -23.85
C ARG A 161 18.71 -12.58 -24.66
N GLU A 162 17.90 -13.48 -24.10
CA GLU A 162 16.67 -13.94 -24.75
C GLU A 162 15.64 -12.80 -24.86
N LEU A 163 15.46 -11.99 -23.81
CA LEU A 163 14.60 -10.80 -23.85
C LEU A 163 15.10 -9.75 -24.86
N GLU A 164 16.42 -9.53 -24.96
CA GLU A 164 17.00 -8.68 -26.01
C GLU A 164 16.70 -9.24 -27.41
N ALA A 165 16.80 -10.56 -27.60
CA ALA A 165 16.47 -11.22 -28.86
C ALA A 165 14.98 -11.15 -29.23
N PHE A 166 14.07 -11.02 -28.24
CA PHE A 166 12.65 -10.75 -28.47
C PHE A 166 12.37 -9.29 -28.90
N GLY A 167 13.38 -8.41 -28.88
CA GLY A 167 13.26 -7.03 -29.33
C GLY A 167 12.78 -6.06 -28.26
N CYS A 168 13.01 -6.36 -26.98
CA CYS A 168 12.80 -5.41 -25.89
C CYS A 168 13.64 -4.13 -26.06
N ASP A 169 13.14 -3.02 -25.54
CA ASP A 169 13.79 -1.71 -25.58
C ASP A 169 14.63 -1.44 -24.33
N THR A 170 14.22 -1.99 -23.18
CA THR A 170 14.95 -2.00 -21.91
C THR A 170 14.80 -3.35 -21.20
N ILE A 171 15.73 -3.66 -20.29
CA ILE A 171 15.63 -4.81 -19.39
C ILE A 171 15.41 -4.34 -17.96
N ALA A 172 14.32 -4.76 -17.33
CA ALA A 172 14.04 -4.51 -15.93
C ALA A 172 14.54 -5.65 -15.05
N ILE A 173 15.19 -5.31 -13.94
CA ILE A 173 15.42 -6.22 -12.82
C ILE A 173 14.36 -5.90 -11.77
N LYS A 174 13.41 -6.81 -11.56
CA LYS A 174 12.35 -6.65 -10.57
C LYS A 174 12.62 -7.49 -9.34
N ASP A 175 13.18 -6.85 -8.31
CA ASP A 175 13.29 -7.41 -6.97
C ASP A 175 12.06 -7.05 -6.14
N MET A 176 11.00 -7.84 -6.32
CA MET A 176 9.70 -7.67 -5.65
C MET A 176 9.74 -7.93 -4.14
N ALA A 177 10.73 -8.67 -3.67
CA ALA A 177 10.80 -9.17 -2.30
C ALA A 177 11.90 -8.51 -1.46
N SER A 178 12.72 -7.62 -2.04
CA SER A 178 13.86 -7.00 -1.34
C SER A 178 14.97 -8.01 -1.00
N LEU A 179 15.34 -8.84 -1.97
CA LEU A 179 16.36 -9.90 -1.85
C LEU A 179 17.72 -9.50 -2.42
N LEU A 180 17.78 -8.47 -3.27
CA LEU A 180 19.04 -7.98 -3.83
C LEU A 180 19.92 -7.42 -2.72
N THR A 181 21.07 -8.06 -2.51
CA THR A 181 22.14 -7.48 -1.71
C THR A 181 22.95 -6.50 -2.54
N PRO A 182 23.61 -5.49 -1.93
CA PRO A 182 24.36 -4.50 -2.69
C PRO A 182 25.48 -5.11 -3.54
N GLU A 183 26.17 -6.13 -3.01
CA GLU A 183 27.26 -6.81 -3.73
C GLU A 183 26.74 -7.52 -4.98
N ILE A 184 25.71 -8.37 -4.83
CA ILE A 184 25.09 -9.08 -5.95
C ILE A 184 24.49 -8.09 -6.96
N THR A 185 23.95 -6.97 -6.51
CA THR A 185 23.41 -5.95 -7.41
C THR A 185 24.49 -5.37 -8.32
N GLY A 186 25.65 -5.03 -7.75
CA GLY A 186 26.78 -4.54 -8.54
C GLY A 186 27.27 -5.56 -9.55
N GLU A 187 27.47 -6.81 -9.12
CA GLU A 187 27.92 -7.90 -10.00
C GLU A 187 26.92 -8.22 -11.11
N LEU A 188 25.63 -8.27 -10.78
CA LEU A 188 24.56 -8.56 -11.72
C LEU A 188 24.44 -7.46 -12.78
N VAL A 189 24.39 -6.19 -12.37
CA VAL A 189 24.29 -5.06 -13.31
C VAL A 189 25.52 -5.00 -14.22
N LYS A 190 26.72 -5.19 -13.67
CA LYS A 190 27.96 -5.25 -14.45
C LYS A 190 27.93 -6.38 -15.49
N SER A 191 27.47 -7.56 -15.09
CA SER A 191 27.39 -8.73 -15.97
C SER A 191 26.35 -8.56 -17.07
N LEU A 192 25.20 -7.97 -16.75
CA LEU A 192 24.17 -7.63 -17.73
C LEU A 192 24.68 -6.58 -18.72
N ARG A 193 25.30 -5.49 -18.25
CA ARG A 193 25.91 -4.45 -19.11
C ARG A 193 26.96 -5.00 -20.08
N ALA A 194 27.67 -6.04 -19.70
CA ALA A 194 28.62 -6.72 -20.58
C ALA A 194 27.96 -7.66 -21.59
N ALA A 195 26.76 -8.17 -21.28
CA ALA A 195 26.09 -9.22 -22.06
C ALA A 195 25.04 -8.70 -23.05
N ILE A 196 24.44 -7.55 -22.79
CA ILE A 196 23.38 -6.93 -23.61
C ILE A 196 23.68 -5.45 -23.88
N LYS A 197 23.06 -4.87 -24.91
CA LYS A 197 23.23 -3.45 -25.27
C LYS A 197 22.12 -2.56 -24.71
N LEU A 198 21.01 -3.16 -24.29
CA LEU A 198 19.83 -2.44 -23.80
C LEU A 198 20.12 -1.73 -22.46
N PRO A 199 19.47 -0.58 -22.21
CA PRO A 199 19.50 0.04 -20.89
C PRO A 199 18.85 -0.87 -19.84
N ILE A 200 19.40 -0.84 -18.62
CA ILE A 200 18.91 -1.61 -17.48
C ILE A 200 18.08 -0.68 -16.59
N HIS A 201 16.92 -1.17 -16.17
CA HIS A 201 16.00 -0.53 -15.24
C HIS A 201 15.97 -1.33 -13.92
N LEU A 202 16.39 -0.74 -12.81
CA LEU A 202 16.33 -1.40 -11.50
C LEU A 202 15.04 -1.04 -10.75
N HIS A 203 14.32 -2.06 -10.33
CA HIS A 203 13.19 -1.99 -9.42
C HIS A 203 13.51 -2.82 -8.16
N ALA A 204 13.62 -2.19 -6.99
CA ALA A 204 13.92 -2.88 -5.75
C ALA A 204 13.06 -2.34 -4.60
N HIS A 205 12.28 -3.21 -3.96
CA HIS A 205 11.53 -2.86 -2.76
C HIS A 205 12.47 -2.67 -1.55
N ALA A 206 12.11 -1.77 -0.63
CA ALA A 206 12.94 -1.35 0.50
C ALA A 206 12.75 -2.19 1.78
N THR A 207 12.01 -3.31 1.70
CA THR A 207 11.56 -4.09 2.86
C THR A 207 12.71 -4.52 3.77
N SER A 208 13.82 -4.98 3.20
CA SER A 208 14.99 -5.43 3.97
C SER A 208 15.87 -4.28 4.49
N GLY A 209 15.66 -3.06 4.02
CA GLY A 209 16.56 -1.92 4.22
C GLY A 209 17.78 -1.90 3.29
N LEU A 210 17.94 -2.88 2.40
CA LEU A 210 19.11 -2.97 1.50
C LEU A 210 18.97 -2.16 0.21
N ALA A 211 17.74 -1.85 -0.21
CA ALA A 211 17.45 -1.34 -1.56
C ALA A 211 18.22 -0.06 -1.92
N SER A 212 18.33 0.91 -1.02
CA SER A 212 19.09 2.15 -1.29
C SER A 212 20.58 1.89 -1.53
N MET A 213 21.17 0.94 -0.80
CA MET A 213 22.56 0.52 -1.03
C MET A 213 22.70 -0.26 -2.35
N SER A 214 21.72 -1.11 -2.67
CA SER A 214 21.64 -1.82 -3.96
C SER A 214 21.50 -0.86 -5.13
N VAL A 215 20.70 0.20 -5.01
CA VAL A 215 20.59 1.28 -6.02
C VAL A 215 21.93 1.97 -6.25
N LEU A 216 22.67 2.33 -5.20
CA LEU A 216 24.00 2.94 -5.36
C LEU A 216 24.97 2.01 -6.08
N ARG A 217 25.00 0.72 -5.71
CA ARG A 217 25.83 -0.28 -6.41
C ARG A 217 25.40 -0.50 -7.87
N ALA A 218 24.12 -0.41 -8.18
CA ALA A 218 23.64 -0.47 -9.55
C ALA A 218 24.09 0.75 -10.37
N VAL A 219 24.02 1.95 -9.79
CA VAL A 219 24.50 3.21 -10.40
C VAL A 219 26.00 3.14 -10.68
N ASP A 220 26.80 2.73 -9.69
CA ASP A 220 28.26 2.54 -9.83
C ASP A 220 28.62 1.60 -11.00
N ASN A 221 27.74 0.66 -11.34
CA ASN A 221 27.95 -0.34 -12.39
C ASN A 221 27.16 -0.06 -13.69
N GLY A 222 26.56 1.13 -13.82
CA GLY A 222 25.99 1.62 -15.06
C GLY A 222 24.54 1.23 -15.34
N VAL A 223 23.71 1.05 -14.30
CA VAL A 223 22.25 1.06 -14.47
C VAL A 223 21.80 2.40 -15.08
N ALA A 224 20.78 2.38 -15.93
CA ALA A 224 20.32 3.57 -16.64
C ALA A 224 19.13 4.24 -15.94
N ILE A 225 18.20 3.42 -15.44
CA ILE A 225 16.95 3.88 -14.84
C ILE A 225 16.77 3.19 -13.48
N VAL A 226 16.31 3.94 -12.49
CA VAL A 226 15.97 3.42 -11.16
C VAL A 226 14.55 3.82 -10.79
N ASP A 227 13.79 2.89 -10.24
CA ASP A 227 12.50 3.21 -9.65
C ASP A 227 12.69 3.82 -8.26
N GLY A 228 11.93 4.88 -7.97
CA GLY A 228 11.75 5.44 -6.64
C GLY A 228 10.28 5.63 -6.31
N CYS A 229 9.98 5.91 -5.05
CA CYS A 229 8.68 6.42 -4.65
C CYS A 229 8.83 7.70 -3.85
N ILE A 230 7.91 8.65 -4.04
CA ILE A 230 7.91 9.90 -3.28
C ILE A 230 7.89 9.63 -1.77
N SER A 231 8.63 10.39 -0.97
CA SER A 231 8.91 10.09 0.45
C SER A 231 7.70 9.79 1.33
N SER A 232 6.51 10.31 1.02
CA SER A 232 5.27 10.03 1.77
C SER A 232 4.67 8.65 1.50
N PHE A 233 5.08 7.98 0.43
CA PHE A 233 4.72 6.60 0.05
C PHE A 233 5.96 5.71 -0.18
N ALA A 234 7.13 6.13 0.25
CA ALA A 234 8.38 5.38 0.13
C ALA A 234 8.63 4.45 1.33
N GLU A 235 9.73 3.71 1.22
CA GLU A 235 10.34 2.87 2.25
C GLU A 235 9.49 1.67 2.70
N GLY A 236 10.11 0.81 3.51
CA GLY A 236 9.50 -0.44 3.97
C GLY A 236 9.04 -1.31 2.80
N ALA A 237 7.78 -1.73 2.79
CA ALA A 237 7.23 -2.53 1.71
C ALA A 237 7.18 -1.80 0.35
N SER A 238 7.38 -0.49 0.30
CA SER A 238 7.46 0.30 -0.94
C SER A 238 8.91 0.30 -1.49
N LEU A 239 9.29 1.35 -2.21
CA LEU A 239 10.60 1.55 -2.83
C LEU A 239 11.45 2.60 -2.09
N PRO A 240 12.77 2.67 -2.36
CA PRO A 240 13.59 3.78 -1.90
C PRO A 240 12.99 5.15 -2.24
N THR A 241 13.17 6.09 -1.33
CA THR A 241 12.69 7.46 -1.46
C THR A 241 13.29 8.17 -2.68
N THR A 242 12.44 8.66 -3.58
CA THR A 242 12.82 9.40 -4.80
C THR A 242 13.72 10.59 -4.45
N GLU A 243 13.35 11.40 -3.47
CA GLU A 243 14.15 12.56 -3.03
C GLU A 243 15.54 12.17 -2.52
N SER A 244 15.65 11.02 -1.83
CA SER A 244 16.90 10.51 -1.30
C SER A 244 17.83 10.02 -2.41
N ILE A 245 17.29 9.37 -3.44
CA ILE A 245 18.06 8.99 -4.65
C ILE A 245 18.60 10.27 -5.33
N VAL A 246 17.74 11.25 -5.57
CA VAL A 246 18.13 12.52 -6.19
C VAL A 246 19.20 13.25 -5.38
N ALA A 247 19.03 13.35 -4.06
CA ALA A 247 20.01 13.99 -3.18
C ALA A 247 21.35 13.25 -3.16
N ALA A 248 21.34 11.91 -3.15
CA ALA A 248 22.55 11.09 -3.10
C ALA A 248 23.39 11.17 -4.39
N LEU A 249 22.76 11.41 -5.55
CA LEU A 249 23.45 11.51 -6.84
C LEU A 249 23.79 12.95 -7.23
N LYS A 250 23.29 13.95 -6.51
CA LYS A 250 23.51 15.37 -6.83
C LYS A 250 24.99 15.74 -6.82
N GLY A 251 25.46 16.38 -7.89
CA GLY A 251 26.86 16.79 -8.06
C GLY A 251 27.83 15.66 -8.45
N THR A 252 27.35 14.42 -8.58
CA THR A 252 28.13 13.31 -9.14
C THR A 252 28.02 13.29 -10.67
N GLU A 253 28.74 12.40 -11.35
CA GLU A 253 28.59 12.18 -12.79
C GLU A 253 27.23 11.57 -13.20
N TYR A 254 26.47 11.08 -12.21
CA TYR A 254 25.18 10.42 -12.35
C TYR A 254 23.99 11.32 -11.99
N ASP A 255 24.22 12.62 -11.74
CA ASP A 255 23.20 13.59 -11.33
C ASP A 255 21.93 13.50 -12.20
N THR A 256 20.78 13.32 -11.55
CA THR A 256 19.49 13.09 -12.22
C THR A 256 18.90 14.37 -12.83
N GLY A 257 19.37 15.54 -12.40
CA GLY A 257 18.83 16.85 -12.80
C GLY A 257 17.39 17.12 -12.32
N LEU A 258 16.86 16.31 -11.39
CA LEU A 258 15.54 16.51 -10.81
C LEU A 258 15.58 17.59 -9.71
N ASP A 259 14.51 18.39 -9.63
CA ASP A 259 14.39 19.45 -8.62
C ASP A 259 13.79 18.90 -7.32
N ILE A 260 14.64 18.74 -6.31
CA ILE A 260 14.23 18.24 -4.98
C ILE A 260 13.17 19.13 -4.31
N GLY A 261 13.12 20.43 -4.59
CA GLY A 261 12.11 21.33 -4.03
C GLY A 261 10.71 21.01 -4.57
N LYS A 262 10.60 20.80 -5.89
CA LYS A 262 9.33 20.34 -6.51
C LYS A 262 8.90 18.98 -5.96
N LEU A 263 9.84 18.06 -5.77
CA LEU A 263 9.55 16.75 -5.18
C LEU A 263 9.01 16.87 -3.76
N GLN A 264 9.57 17.75 -2.92
CA GLN A 264 9.06 17.97 -1.56
C GLN A 264 7.62 18.51 -1.55
N GLU A 265 7.23 19.34 -2.52
CA GLU A 265 5.83 19.78 -2.66
C GLU A 265 4.88 18.62 -2.99
N ILE A 266 5.30 17.74 -3.90
CA ILE A 266 4.55 16.52 -4.26
C ILE A 266 4.45 15.59 -3.05
N ALA A 267 5.54 15.42 -2.31
CA ALA A 267 5.59 14.61 -1.10
C ALA A 267 4.63 15.13 -0.02
N ALA A 268 4.60 16.45 0.19
CA ALA A 268 3.71 17.09 1.14
C ALA A 268 2.23 16.89 0.78
N TYR A 269 1.88 16.99 -0.51
CA TYR A 269 0.54 16.67 -0.98
C TYR A 269 0.15 15.23 -0.64
N PHE A 270 0.99 14.26 -1.03
CA PHE A 270 0.69 12.85 -0.80
C PHE A 270 0.70 12.47 0.69
N ARG A 271 1.46 13.18 1.53
CA ARG A 271 1.42 13.01 2.99
C ARG A 271 0.03 13.31 3.55
N GLU A 272 -0.64 14.35 3.06
CA GLU A 272 -2.00 14.67 3.48
C GLU A 272 -3.02 13.68 2.89
N VAL A 273 -2.86 13.28 1.62
CA VAL A 273 -3.71 12.26 0.98
C VAL A 273 -3.67 10.94 1.75
N ARG A 274 -2.48 10.46 2.13
CA ARG A 274 -2.29 9.17 2.82
C ARG A 274 -3.11 9.07 4.12
N LYS A 275 -3.32 10.18 4.84
CA LYS A 275 -4.12 10.20 6.08
C LYS A 275 -5.57 9.74 5.86
N LYS A 276 -6.14 9.94 4.66
CA LYS A 276 -7.48 9.48 4.29
C LYS A 276 -7.59 7.94 4.29
N TYR A 277 -6.49 7.25 4.06
CA TYR A 277 -6.42 5.81 3.83
C TYR A 277 -5.94 5.01 5.05
N TRP A 278 -6.00 5.62 6.25
CA TRP A 278 -5.46 5.03 7.49
C TRP A 278 -5.98 3.62 7.79
N GLN A 279 -7.21 3.29 7.38
CA GLN A 279 -7.84 1.98 7.60
C GLN A 279 -7.20 0.84 6.79
N PHE A 280 -6.36 1.18 5.81
CA PHE A 280 -5.71 0.23 4.92
C PHE A 280 -4.19 0.17 5.12
N GLU A 281 -3.65 0.92 6.08
CA GLU A 281 -2.24 0.83 6.43
C GLU A 281 -1.91 -0.59 6.90
N SER A 282 -0.79 -1.12 6.42
CA SER A 282 -0.28 -2.42 6.87
C SER A 282 0.00 -2.41 8.37
N GLU A 283 -0.33 -3.49 9.08
CA GLU A 283 0.08 -3.68 10.48
C GLU A 283 1.62 -3.78 10.62
N PHE A 284 2.30 -4.24 9.56
CA PHE A 284 3.76 -4.27 9.47
C PHE A 284 4.25 -3.09 8.62
N THR A 285 4.81 -2.07 9.27
CA THR A 285 5.37 -0.87 8.63
C THR A 285 6.88 -0.79 8.83
N GLY A 286 7.57 -0.18 7.88
CA GLY A 286 9.03 0.02 7.93
C GLY A 286 9.82 -1.20 7.46
N VAL A 287 11.02 -1.34 8.01
CA VAL A 287 11.99 -2.39 7.63
C VAL A 287 11.61 -3.71 8.30
N ASP A 288 11.53 -4.78 7.50
CA ASP A 288 11.32 -6.14 7.93
C ASP A 288 12.45 -7.05 7.40
N THR A 289 13.45 -7.29 8.24
CA THR A 289 14.62 -8.10 7.90
C THR A 289 14.33 -9.60 7.83
N ARG A 290 13.13 -10.06 8.23
CA ARG A 290 12.75 -11.48 8.14
C ARG A 290 12.76 -11.98 6.70
N VAL A 291 12.54 -11.09 5.73
CA VAL A 291 12.62 -11.41 4.30
C VAL A 291 13.99 -11.92 3.86
N LEU A 292 15.06 -11.51 4.55
CA LEU A 292 16.41 -11.99 4.30
C LEU A 292 16.60 -13.47 4.69
N VAL A 293 15.72 -14.00 5.54
CA VAL A 293 15.76 -15.37 6.02
C VAL A 293 14.75 -16.24 5.25
N ASN A 294 13.49 -15.80 5.20
CA ASN A 294 12.40 -16.61 4.64
C ASN A 294 12.16 -16.38 3.14
N GLN A 295 12.70 -15.30 2.56
CA GLN A 295 12.49 -14.87 1.17
C GLN A 295 11.03 -14.63 0.79
N VAL A 296 10.17 -14.42 1.79
CA VAL A 296 8.73 -14.18 1.64
C VAL A 296 8.49 -12.67 1.56
N PRO A 297 7.88 -12.14 0.48
CA PRO A 297 7.57 -10.71 0.39
C PRO A 297 6.74 -10.24 1.59
N GLY A 298 7.01 -9.04 2.12
CA GLY A 298 6.37 -8.54 3.35
C GLY A 298 4.83 -8.55 3.30
N GLY A 299 4.23 -8.14 2.18
CA GLY A 299 2.76 -8.16 2.00
C GLY A 299 2.15 -9.57 1.98
N MET A 300 2.95 -10.60 1.70
CA MET A 300 2.50 -11.99 1.83
C MET A 300 2.46 -12.44 3.29
N ILE A 301 3.41 -11.98 4.12
CA ILE A 301 3.44 -12.29 5.56
C ILE A 301 2.21 -11.69 6.26
N SER A 302 1.83 -10.45 5.94
CA SER A 302 0.61 -9.83 6.50
C SER A 302 -0.66 -10.57 6.09
N ASN A 303 -0.77 -11.00 4.83
CA ASN A 303 -1.91 -11.79 4.36
C ASN A 303 -2.00 -13.15 5.05
N LEU A 304 -0.88 -13.86 5.18
CA LEU A 304 -0.81 -15.13 5.92
C LEU A 304 -1.18 -14.94 7.39
N SER A 305 -0.74 -13.84 8.01
CA SER A 305 -1.07 -13.51 9.40
C SER A 305 -2.57 -13.34 9.59
N ASN A 306 -3.23 -12.62 8.69
CA ASN A 306 -4.68 -12.45 8.72
C ASN A 306 -5.41 -13.79 8.53
N GLN A 307 -4.99 -14.61 7.56
CA GLN A 307 -5.57 -15.94 7.33
C GLN A 307 -5.45 -16.86 8.56
N LEU A 308 -4.29 -16.88 9.21
CA LEU A 308 -4.08 -17.67 10.43
C LEU A 308 -4.88 -17.13 11.61
N LYS A 309 -4.99 -15.80 11.75
CA LYS A 309 -5.78 -15.15 12.79
C LYS A 309 -7.27 -15.46 12.67
N GLU A 310 -7.82 -15.42 11.45
CA GLU A 310 -9.21 -15.81 11.16
C GLU A 310 -9.50 -17.28 11.53
N GLN A 311 -8.50 -18.15 11.42
CA GLN A 311 -8.58 -19.56 11.79
C GLN A 311 -8.21 -19.84 13.25
N GLY A 312 -7.89 -18.82 14.04
CA GLY A 312 -7.47 -18.96 15.44
C GLY A 312 -6.11 -19.67 15.62
N ALA A 313 -5.24 -19.65 14.59
CA ALA A 313 -3.97 -20.38 14.52
C ALA A 313 -2.76 -19.47 14.31
N LEU A 314 -2.83 -18.22 14.77
CA LEU A 314 -1.77 -17.22 14.60
C LEU A 314 -0.45 -17.62 15.27
N ASP A 315 -0.53 -18.39 16.36
CA ASP A 315 0.59 -18.99 17.07
C ASP A 315 1.43 -19.97 16.22
N ARG A 316 0.89 -20.40 15.06
CA ARG A 316 1.55 -21.32 14.12
C ARG A 316 2.27 -20.63 12.96
N MET A 317 2.38 -19.30 12.98
CA MET A 317 3.04 -18.53 11.93
C MET A 317 4.47 -19.00 11.65
N ASP A 318 5.25 -19.27 12.69
CA ASP A 318 6.66 -19.69 12.53
C ASP A 318 6.76 -21.07 11.84
N GLU A 319 5.81 -21.98 12.10
CA GLU A 319 5.73 -23.26 11.38
C GLU A 319 5.45 -23.03 9.88
N VAL A 320 4.55 -22.09 9.55
CA VAL A 320 4.21 -21.74 8.17
C VAL A 320 5.40 -21.13 7.45
N LEU A 321 6.11 -20.19 8.09
CA LEU A 321 7.30 -19.57 7.53
C LEU A 321 8.43 -20.58 7.28
N ALA A 322 8.54 -21.62 8.11
CA ALA A 322 9.47 -22.73 7.89
C ALA A 322 9.01 -23.72 6.81
N GLU A 323 7.71 -23.83 6.53
CA GLU A 323 7.14 -24.71 5.49
C GLU A 323 7.18 -24.07 4.09
N ILE A 324 7.05 -22.75 3.98
CA ILE A 324 7.12 -22.01 2.71
C ILE A 324 8.36 -22.36 1.86
N PRO A 325 9.61 -22.30 2.37
CA PRO A 325 10.78 -22.62 1.56
C PRO A 325 10.80 -24.10 1.12
N ARG A 326 10.24 -25.02 1.92
CA ARG A 326 10.12 -26.44 1.56
C ARG A 326 9.12 -26.66 0.43
N VAL A 327 7.95 -26.02 0.50
CA VAL A 327 6.96 -26.04 -0.59
C VAL A 327 7.54 -25.42 -1.85
N ARG A 328 8.26 -24.30 -1.72
CA ARG A 328 8.92 -23.64 -2.85
C ARG A 328 9.96 -24.54 -3.51
N GLU A 329 10.76 -25.27 -2.74
CA GLU A 329 11.70 -26.27 -3.24
C GLU A 329 10.98 -27.39 -4.00
N ASP A 330 9.90 -27.95 -3.43
CA ASP A 330 9.11 -29.00 -4.08
C ASP A 330 8.51 -28.57 -5.41
N LEU A 331 8.19 -27.28 -5.55
CA LEU A 331 7.70 -26.67 -6.78
C LEU A 331 8.83 -26.23 -7.72
N GLY A 332 10.09 -26.59 -7.47
CA GLY A 332 11.19 -26.29 -8.38
C GLY A 332 11.68 -24.83 -8.32
N PHE A 333 11.65 -24.23 -7.13
CA PHE A 333 12.15 -22.89 -6.83
C PHE A 333 11.54 -21.72 -7.64
N PRO A 334 10.21 -21.62 -7.83
CA PRO A 334 9.63 -20.43 -8.45
C PRO A 334 10.02 -19.15 -7.68
N PRO A 335 10.25 -18.01 -8.37
CA PRO A 335 10.22 -16.70 -7.72
C PRO A 335 8.88 -16.50 -7.00
N LEU A 336 8.90 -16.02 -5.75
CA LEU A 336 7.66 -15.81 -4.97
C LEU A 336 7.04 -14.45 -5.31
N VAL A 337 6.33 -14.41 -6.43
CA VAL A 337 5.52 -13.27 -6.89
C VAL A 337 4.14 -13.77 -7.30
N THR A 338 3.13 -12.89 -7.30
CA THR A 338 1.76 -13.25 -7.68
C THR A 338 1.73 -13.88 -9.08
N PRO A 339 1.11 -15.07 -9.26
CA PRO A 339 0.29 -15.80 -8.29
C PRO A 339 1.04 -16.81 -7.40
N THR A 340 2.29 -17.14 -7.70
CA THR A 340 3.01 -18.24 -7.04
C THR A 340 3.33 -18.03 -5.57
N SER A 341 3.49 -16.78 -5.12
CA SER A 341 3.52 -16.46 -3.69
C SER A 341 2.29 -17.01 -2.95
N GLN A 342 1.09 -16.81 -3.51
CA GLN A 342 -0.17 -17.27 -2.92
C GLN A 342 -0.29 -18.80 -2.97
N ILE A 343 0.15 -19.42 -4.07
CA ILE A 343 0.15 -20.88 -4.25
C ILE A 343 1.02 -21.53 -3.16
N VAL A 344 2.27 -21.06 -3.03
CA VAL A 344 3.22 -21.58 -2.04
C VAL A 344 2.74 -21.31 -0.62
N GLY A 345 2.30 -20.09 -0.32
CA GLY A 345 1.84 -19.71 1.02
C GLY A 345 0.63 -20.50 1.49
N THR A 346 -0.40 -20.61 0.65
CA THR A 346 -1.64 -21.32 1.00
C THR A 346 -1.36 -22.81 1.20
N GLN A 347 -0.54 -23.42 0.33
CA GLN A 347 -0.15 -24.81 0.49
C GLN A 347 0.68 -25.04 1.76
N ALA A 348 1.56 -24.11 2.13
CA ALA A 348 2.31 -24.17 3.38
C ALA A 348 1.38 -24.11 4.60
N VAL A 349 0.40 -23.21 4.61
CA VAL A 349 -0.63 -23.15 5.65
C VAL A 349 -1.39 -24.47 5.73
N LEU A 350 -1.84 -25.04 4.60
CA LEU A 350 -2.53 -26.33 4.60
C LEU A 350 -1.68 -27.48 5.15
N ASN A 351 -0.39 -27.53 4.78
CA ASN A 351 0.53 -28.56 5.27
C ASN A 351 0.66 -28.48 6.81
N VAL A 352 0.81 -27.27 7.34
CA VAL A 352 0.88 -27.00 8.78
C VAL A 352 -0.45 -27.34 9.47
N MET A 353 -1.56 -26.81 8.97
CA MET A 353 -2.89 -27.00 9.55
C MET A 353 -3.34 -28.47 9.57
N THR A 354 -3.01 -29.23 8.54
CA THR A 354 -3.36 -30.66 8.46
C THR A 354 -2.38 -31.58 9.19
N GLY A 355 -1.23 -31.06 9.64
CA GLY A 355 -0.16 -31.82 10.30
C GLY A 355 0.60 -32.78 9.37
N ALA A 356 0.39 -32.71 8.06
CA ALA A 356 1.01 -33.58 7.08
C ALA A 356 1.21 -32.87 5.74
N ARG A 357 2.42 -32.93 5.17
CA ARG A 357 2.72 -32.29 3.89
C ARG A 357 1.89 -32.90 2.76
N TYR A 358 1.22 -32.04 1.99
CA TYR A 358 0.43 -32.40 0.81
C TYR A 358 -0.69 -33.43 1.06
N LYS A 359 -1.17 -33.57 2.31
CA LYS A 359 -2.40 -34.34 2.61
C LYS A 359 -3.63 -33.72 1.94
N SER A 360 -3.68 -32.38 1.92
CA SER A 360 -4.62 -31.60 1.12
C SER A 360 -3.82 -30.73 0.18
N ILE A 361 -4.20 -30.72 -1.10
CA ILE A 361 -3.45 -30.05 -2.17
C ILE A 361 -4.39 -29.11 -2.91
N THR A 362 -4.03 -27.84 -3.02
CA THR A 362 -4.85 -26.85 -3.71
C THR A 362 -4.94 -27.14 -5.21
N ASN A 363 -5.99 -26.66 -5.86
CA ASN A 363 -6.13 -26.82 -7.30
C ASN A 363 -5.04 -26.05 -8.05
N GLU A 364 -4.61 -24.91 -7.53
CA GLU A 364 -3.53 -24.11 -8.11
C GLU A 364 -2.19 -24.84 -8.05
N VAL A 365 -1.88 -25.58 -6.97
CA VAL A 365 -0.69 -26.43 -6.90
C VAL A 365 -0.78 -27.57 -7.92
N LYS A 366 -1.95 -28.19 -8.08
CA LYS A 366 -2.16 -29.21 -9.14
C LYS A 366 -1.92 -28.63 -10.53
N ASN A 367 -2.51 -27.47 -10.82
CA ASN A 367 -2.35 -26.76 -12.09
C ASN A 367 -0.89 -26.36 -12.34
N TYR A 368 -0.14 -25.99 -11.29
CA TYR A 368 1.30 -25.77 -11.34
C TYR A 368 2.04 -27.03 -11.79
N PHE A 369 1.78 -28.17 -11.14
CA PHE A 369 2.38 -29.45 -11.52
C PHE A 369 1.99 -29.94 -12.92
N LEU A 370 0.80 -29.55 -13.40
CA LEU A 370 0.34 -29.82 -14.77
C LEU A 370 0.99 -28.92 -15.82
N GLY A 371 1.80 -27.92 -15.43
CA GLY A 371 2.47 -26.99 -16.35
C GLY A 371 1.60 -25.82 -16.79
N GLN A 372 0.43 -25.59 -16.16
CA GLN A 372 -0.55 -24.58 -16.60
C GLN A 372 -0.15 -23.12 -16.28
N TYR A 373 0.91 -22.92 -15.50
CA TYR A 373 1.51 -21.61 -15.23
C TYR A 373 2.82 -21.39 -16.00
N GLY A 374 3.23 -22.35 -16.83
CA GLY A 374 4.54 -22.36 -17.49
C GLY A 374 5.52 -23.34 -16.83
N LYS A 375 6.80 -23.17 -17.17
CA LYS A 375 7.90 -24.05 -16.76
C LYS A 375 8.54 -23.55 -15.46
N ALA A 376 8.63 -24.42 -14.47
CA ALA A 376 9.39 -24.16 -13.25
C ALA A 376 10.90 -23.96 -13.55
N PRO A 377 11.61 -23.07 -12.82
CA PRO A 377 13.04 -22.85 -13.01
C PRO A 377 13.89 -24.11 -12.80
N SER A 378 13.48 -24.97 -11.87
CA SER A 378 14.12 -26.25 -11.55
C SER A 378 13.18 -27.43 -11.79
N ALA A 379 13.72 -28.65 -11.68
CA ALA A 379 12.91 -29.85 -11.58
C ALA A 379 12.00 -29.77 -10.33
N VAL A 380 10.72 -30.08 -10.53
CA VAL A 380 9.74 -30.24 -9.44
C VAL A 380 9.92 -31.59 -8.75
N ASN A 381 9.49 -31.70 -7.49
CA ASN A 381 9.52 -32.96 -6.75
C ASN A 381 8.57 -33.98 -7.38
N ALA A 382 9.13 -35.08 -7.89
CA ALA A 382 8.38 -36.11 -8.62
C ALA A 382 7.35 -36.84 -7.74
N ASP A 383 7.68 -37.11 -6.48
CA ASP A 383 6.79 -37.83 -5.56
C ASP A 383 5.57 -36.97 -5.20
N ILE A 384 5.81 -35.69 -4.92
CA ILE A 384 4.73 -34.73 -4.62
C ILE A 384 3.89 -34.45 -5.86
N LYS A 385 4.51 -34.33 -7.04
CA LYS A 385 3.80 -34.21 -8.31
C LYS A 385 2.86 -35.42 -8.52
N ASN A 386 3.37 -36.63 -8.37
CA ASN A 386 2.58 -37.86 -8.53
C ASN A 386 1.45 -37.93 -7.49
N LEU A 387 1.70 -37.51 -6.25
CA LEU A 387 0.66 -37.40 -5.22
C LEU A 387 -0.43 -36.39 -5.60
N ALA A 388 -0.04 -35.26 -6.22
CA ALA A 388 -0.95 -34.18 -6.55
C ALA A 388 -1.83 -34.45 -7.77
N VAL A 389 -1.24 -35.02 -8.84
CA VAL A 389 -1.88 -35.11 -10.16
C VAL A 389 -1.91 -36.52 -10.74
N GLY A 390 -1.27 -37.51 -10.10
CA GLY A 390 -1.22 -38.90 -10.58
C GLY A 390 -0.69 -38.99 -12.01
N ASP A 391 -1.38 -39.77 -12.85
CA ASP A 391 -1.05 -39.97 -14.26
C ASP A 391 -1.62 -38.88 -15.20
N ALA A 392 -2.11 -37.77 -14.65
CA ALA A 392 -2.63 -36.67 -15.47
C ALA A 392 -1.52 -36.11 -16.40
N LYS A 393 -1.90 -35.82 -17.65
CA LYS A 393 -0.97 -35.33 -18.66
C LYS A 393 -0.45 -33.94 -18.29
N VAL A 394 0.86 -33.85 -18.13
CA VAL A 394 1.58 -32.59 -17.90
C VAL A 394 1.86 -31.93 -19.25
N ILE A 395 1.52 -30.66 -19.38
CA ILE A 395 1.79 -29.89 -20.60
C ILE A 395 3.22 -29.37 -20.56
N GLU A 396 3.90 -29.42 -21.71
CA GLU A 396 5.27 -28.88 -21.86
C GLU A 396 5.33 -27.68 -22.82
N CYS A 397 4.25 -27.42 -23.57
CA CYS A 397 4.10 -26.24 -24.41
C CYS A 397 3.83 -24.98 -23.56
N ARG A 398 3.68 -23.82 -24.22
CA ARG A 398 3.19 -22.62 -23.54
C ARG A 398 1.69 -22.82 -23.26
N PRO A 399 1.17 -22.55 -22.05
CA PRO A 399 -0.23 -22.82 -21.71
C PRO A 399 -1.25 -22.21 -22.68
N ALA A 400 -0.98 -21.01 -23.21
CA ALA A 400 -1.85 -20.34 -24.17
C ALA A 400 -1.91 -21.01 -25.55
N ASP A 401 -1.02 -21.95 -25.88
CA ASP A 401 -1.09 -22.74 -27.12
C ASP A 401 -2.29 -23.71 -27.11
N LEU A 402 -2.92 -23.91 -25.94
CA LEU A 402 -4.09 -24.77 -25.75
C LEU A 402 -5.40 -23.97 -25.66
N LEU A 403 -5.34 -22.64 -25.79
CA LEU A 403 -6.49 -21.76 -25.71
C LEU A 403 -6.94 -21.35 -27.11
N ASP A 404 -8.22 -21.57 -27.41
CA ASP A 404 -8.85 -21.00 -28.59
C ASP A 404 -8.94 -19.46 -28.44
N ASN A 405 -9.11 -18.75 -29.55
CA ASN A 405 -9.37 -17.30 -29.51
C ASN A 405 -10.66 -17.01 -28.71
N GLU A 406 -10.62 -16.00 -27.85
CA GLU A 406 -11.70 -15.74 -26.89
C GLU A 406 -12.43 -14.42 -27.14
N MET A 407 -11.87 -13.45 -27.90
CA MET A 407 -12.43 -12.09 -28.00
C MET A 407 -13.86 -12.06 -28.55
N GLU A 408 -14.16 -12.85 -29.60
CA GLU A 408 -15.52 -12.93 -30.16
C GLU A 408 -16.50 -13.53 -29.15
N LYS A 409 -16.12 -14.65 -28.53
CA LYS A 409 -16.93 -15.32 -27.50
C LYS A 409 -17.22 -14.38 -26.33
N LEU A 410 -16.19 -13.71 -25.80
CA LEU A 410 -16.32 -12.77 -24.70
C LEU A 410 -17.22 -11.59 -25.07
N SER A 411 -17.10 -11.06 -26.29
CA SER A 411 -17.95 -9.98 -26.79
C SER A 411 -19.42 -10.37 -26.83
N SER A 412 -19.73 -11.59 -27.29
CA SER A 412 -21.11 -12.11 -27.29
C SER A 412 -21.66 -12.35 -25.87
N GLU A 413 -20.85 -12.80 -24.92
CA GLU A 413 -21.29 -13.06 -23.54
C GLU A 413 -21.74 -11.79 -22.79
N VAL A 414 -21.16 -10.63 -23.13
CA VAL A 414 -21.52 -9.33 -22.53
C VAL A 414 -22.27 -8.41 -23.49
N GLU A 415 -22.85 -8.95 -24.56
CA GLU A 415 -23.72 -8.20 -25.45
C GLU A 415 -24.89 -7.58 -24.67
N GLY A 416 -25.17 -6.30 -24.93
CA GLY A 416 -26.16 -5.52 -24.17
C GLY A 416 -25.68 -5.01 -22.82
N LEU A 417 -24.48 -5.38 -22.36
CA LEU A 417 -23.87 -4.87 -21.13
C LEU A 417 -22.61 -4.04 -21.40
N ALA A 418 -21.69 -4.57 -22.21
CA ALA A 418 -20.52 -3.84 -22.67
C ALA A 418 -20.91 -2.73 -23.66
N LYS A 419 -20.31 -1.55 -23.50
CA LYS A 419 -20.48 -0.37 -24.38
C LYS A 419 -19.24 -0.09 -25.23
N SER A 420 -18.15 -0.81 -24.98
CA SER A 420 -16.85 -0.63 -25.61
C SER A 420 -16.03 -1.92 -25.55
N GLU A 421 -14.95 -1.99 -26.31
CA GLU A 421 -14.01 -3.12 -26.28
C GLU A 421 -13.23 -3.17 -24.95
N GLU A 422 -12.99 -2.03 -24.32
CA GLU A 422 -12.46 -1.91 -22.96
C GLU A 422 -13.34 -2.61 -21.93
N ASP A 423 -14.67 -2.57 -22.09
CA ASP A 423 -15.60 -3.31 -21.23
C ASP A 423 -15.47 -4.81 -21.42
N VAL A 424 -15.34 -5.27 -22.67
CA VAL A 424 -15.11 -6.70 -22.99
C VAL A 424 -13.79 -7.17 -22.37
N LEU A 425 -12.74 -6.36 -22.45
CA LEU A 425 -11.45 -6.68 -21.82
C LEU A 425 -11.52 -6.66 -20.28
N THR A 426 -12.30 -5.76 -19.70
CA THR A 426 -12.58 -5.76 -18.25
C THR A 426 -13.28 -7.05 -17.83
N TYR A 427 -14.27 -7.48 -18.62
CA TYR A 427 -14.94 -8.77 -18.46
C TYR A 427 -14.00 -9.96 -18.62
N ALA A 428 -13.10 -9.93 -19.61
CA ALA A 428 -12.08 -10.95 -19.79
C ALA A 428 -11.24 -11.15 -18.51
N MET A 429 -10.84 -10.05 -17.87
CA MET A 429 -10.00 -10.12 -16.66
C MET A 429 -10.75 -10.78 -15.50
N PHE A 430 -11.99 -10.36 -15.23
CA PHE A 430 -12.78 -10.82 -14.07
C PHE A 430 -14.26 -10.99 -14.42
N PRO A 431 -14.70 -12.09 -15.07
CA PRO A 431 -16.04 -12.19 -15.65
C PRO A 431 -17.19 -11.86 -14.69
N ASP A 432 -17.25 -12.53 -13.53
CA ASP A 432 -18.34 -12.32 -12.56
C ASP A 432 -18.31 -10.92 -11.96
N LEU A 433 -17.13 -10.45 -11.55
CA LEU A 433 -16.97 -9.13 -10.95
C LEU A 433 -17.29 -8.01 -11.95
N ALA A 434 -16.79 -8.13 -13.18
CA ALA A 434 -17.00 -7.15 -14.24
C ALA A 434 -18.47 -7.11 -14.66
N LYS A 435 -19.17 -8.25 -14.68
CA LYS A 435 -20.61 -8.27 -14.96
C LYS A 435 -21.39 -7.42 -13.95
N THR A 436 -21.15 -7.61 -12.66
CA THR A 436 -21.76 -6.78 -11.60
C THR A 436 -21.36 -5.32 -11.75
N PHE A 437 -20.07 -5.03 -11.96
CA PHE A 437 -19.57 -3.67 -12.12
C PHE A 437 -20.21 -2.95 -13.32
N LEU A 438 -20.28 -3.59 -14.48
CA LEU A 438 -20.86 -3.01 -15.69
C LEU A 438 -22.38 -2.80 -15.55
N GLN A 439 -23.09 -3.70 -14.87
CA GLN A 439 -24.50 -3.53 -14.52
C GLN A 439 -24.71 -2.30 -13.64
N GLU A 440 -23.98 -2.21 -12.53
CA GLU A 440 -24.05 -1.07 -11.59
C GLU A 440 -23.66 0.25 -12.28
N ARG A 441 -22.60 0.24 -13.10
CA ARG A 441 -22.15 1.42 -13.86
C ARG A 441 -23.22 1.90 -14.83
N ASN A 442 -23.83 0.98 -15.57
CA ASN A 442 -24.85 1.31 -16.56
C ASN A 442 -26.16 1.79 -15.93
N ALA A 443 -26.48 1.32 -14.71
CA ALA A 443 -27.60 1.77 -13.92
C ALA A 443 -27.33 3.07 -13.12
N GLY A 444 -26.07 3.53 -13.07
CA GLY A 444 -25.67 4.69 -12.25
C GLY A 444 -25.69 4.41 -10.74
N SER A 445 -25.53 3.15 -10.32
CA SER A 445 -25.66 2.69 -8.94
C SER A 445 -24.34 2.22 -8.31
N LEU A 446 -23.20 2.54 -8.92
CA LEU A 446 -21.87 2.25 -8.34
C LEU A 446 -21.73 2.93 -6.98
N LYS A 447 -21.43 2.13 -5.94
CA LYS A 447 -21.18 2.63 -4.58
C LYS A 447 -19.86 2.06 -4.06
N ALA A 448 -18.82 2.89 -4.06
CA ALA A 448 -17.51 2.55 -3.51
C ALA A 448 -17.58 2.35 -1.99
N GLU A 449 -16.66 1.54 -1.45
CA GLU A 449 -16.50 1.46 0.00
C GLU A 449 -16.13 2.85 0.60
N PRO A 450 -16.80 3.30 1.67
CA PRO A 450 -16.52 4.60 2.26
C PRO A 450 -15.17 4.60 2.99
N LEU A 451 -14.49 5.75 2.96
CA LEU A 451 -13.33 6.00 3.81
C LEU A 451 -13.82 6.45 5.20
N LEU A 452 -13.39 5.75 6.24
CA LEU A 452 -13.77 6.03 7.62
C LEU A 452 -12.99 7.23 8.17
N THR A 453 -13.62 8.00 9.06
CA THR A 453 -12.87 9.01 9.83
C THR A 453 -12.23 8.36 11.05
N LYS A 454 -10.97 8.68 11.34
CA LYS A 454 -10.24 8.06 12.47
C LYS A 454 -10.93 8.28 13.83
N GLU A 455 -11.65 9.40 13.96
CA GLU A 455 -12.43 9.75 15.16
C GLU A 455 -13.68 8.88 15.36
N THR A 456 -14.35 8.47 14.29
CA THR A 456 -15.49 7.52 14.38
C THR A 456 -15.04 6.10 14.69
N ALA A 457 -13.81 5.72 14.29
CA ALA A 457 -13.24 4.44 14.66
C ALA A 457 -12.79 4.39 16.14
N ALA A 458 -12.23 5.48 16.67
CA ALA A 458 -11.72 5.54 18.05
C ALA A 458 -12.82 5.63 19.13
N THR A 459 -14.00 6.18 18.80
CA THR A 459 -15.15 6.23 19.72
C THR A 459 -15.88 4.88 19.86
N SER A 460 -15.41 3.84 19.16
CA SER A 460 -15.97 2.49 19.19
C SER A 460 -15.32 1.56 20.23
N ALA A 461 -14.86 2.11 21.36
CA ALA A 461 -14.67 1.30 22.57
C ALA A 461 -15.97 0.51 22.79
N SER A 462 -15.86 -0.83 22.88
CA SER A 462 -16.98 -1.77 22.92
C SER A 462 -18.11 -1.28 23.83
N ARG A 463 -19.10 -0.60 23.24
CA ARG A 463 -20.37 -0.33 23.91
C ARG A 463 -21.07 -1.67 23.91
N TYR A 464 -21.06 -2.35 25.05
CA TYR A 464 -21.84 -3.56 25.25
C TYR A 464 -23.32 -3.17 25.11
N ALA A 465 -23.89 -3.33 23.93
CA ALA A 465 -25.33 -3.40 23.78
C ALA A 465 -25.75 -4.77 24.33
N PRO A 466 -26.67 -4.84 25.29
CA PRO A 466 -27.25 -6.13 25.67
C PRO A 466 -27.83 -6.78 24.41
N ASN A 467 -27.54 -8.06 24.20
CA ASN A 467 -27.95 -8.84 23.04
C ASN A 467 -28.96 -9.94 23.40
N GLU A 468 -29.43 -9.95 24.65
CA GLU A 468 -30.38 -10.92 25.17
C GLU A 468 -31.34 -10.20 26.13
N PHE A 469 -32.64 -10.35 25.91
CA PHE A 469 -33.70 -9.64 26.62
C PHE A 469 -34.90 -10.56 26.87
N ASN A 470 -35.64 -10.27 27.94
CA ASN A 470 -36.99 -10.80 28.12
C ASN A 470 -37.98 -9.65 27.89
N VAL A 471 -38.87 -9.81 26.91
CA VAL A 471 -39.90 -8.83 26.58
C VAL A 471 -41.25 -9.41 26.99
N THR A 472 -41.90 -8.78 27.98
CA THR A 472 -43.23 -9.21 28.44
C THR A 472 -44.31 -8.35 27.81
N LEU A 473 -45.23 -8.96 27.06
CA LEU A 473 -46.35 -8.29 26.41
C LEU A 473 -47.63 -9.08 26.70
N HIS A 474 -48.69 -8.39 27.14
CA HIS A 474 -50.00 -9.01 27.45
C HIS A 474 -49.96 -10.19 28.45
N GLY A 475 -48.93 -10.27 29.30
CA GLY A 475 -48.78 -11.34 30.31
C GLY A 475 -47.93 -12.53 29.86
N GLU A 476 -47.49 -12.57 28.60
CA GLU A 476 -46.55 -13.56 28.07
C GLU A 476 -45.15 -12.95 27.97
N THR A 477 -44.11 -13.73 28.28
CA THR A 477 -42.71 -13.29 28.23
C THR A 477 -41.98 -14.01 27.11
N PHE A 478 -41.47 -13.23 26.17
CA PHE A 478 -40.68 -13.70 25.04
C PHE A 478 -39.20 -13.53 25.34
N HIS A 479 -38.44 -14.61 25.19
CA HIS A 479 -36.99 -14.58 25.30
C HIS A 479 -36.38 -14.23 23.94
N ILE A 480 -35.76 -13.05 23.85
CA ILE A 480 -35.21 -12.51 22.60
C ILE A 480 -33.69 -12.51 22.68
N LYS A 481 -33.05 -13.18 21.72
CA LYS A 481 -31.59 -13.18 21.55
C LYS A 481 -31.20 -12.69 20.17
N LEU A 482 -30.35 -11.67 20.13
CA LEU A 482 -29.77 -11.12 18.90
C LEU A 482 -28.41 -11.77 18.63
N THR A 483 -28.26 -12.34 17.44
CA THR A 483 -27.00 -12.93 16.95
C THR A 483 -26.72 -12.44 15.53
N GLY A 484 -25.45 -12.46 15.13
CA GLY A 484 -25.00 -11.88 13.85
C GLY A 484 -24.42 -10.48 14.04
N SER A 485 -23.26 -10.25 13.44
CA SER A 485 -22.58 -8.97 13.41
C SER A 485 -22.59 -8.44 11.98
N GLY A 486 -23.63 -7.70 11.59
CA GLY A 486 -23.54 -6.85 10.40
C GLY A 486 -22.26 -6.00 10.47
N HIS A 487 -21.62 -5.76 9.32
CA HIS A 487 -20.35 -5.03 9.29
C HIS A 487 -20.55 -3.58 9.75
N ARG A 488 -19.61 -3.05 10.53
CA ARG A 488 -19.70 -1.68 11.07
C ARG A 488 -19.66 -0.67 9.91
N GLY A 489 -20.69 0.17 9.80
CA GLY A 489 -20.79 1.24 8.79
C GLY A 489 -21.93 1.10 7.78
N GLU A 490 -22.68 0.00 7.81
CA GLU A 490 -23.86 -0.20 6.94
C GLU A 490 -25.13 0.44 7.57
N GLU A 491 -25.95 1.11 6.74
CA GLU A 491 -27.24 1.73 7.12
C GLU A 491 -28.31 0.68 7.48
N GLN A 492 -28.20 -0.51 6.88
CA GLN A 492 -29.06 -1.66 7.13
C GLN A 492 -28.16 -2.82 7.60
N ARG A 493 -28.52 -3.45 8.72
CA ARG A 493 -27.76 -4.57 9.27
C ARG A 493 -28.65 -5.81 9.35
N PRO A 494 -28.24 -6.96 8.79
CA PRO A 494 -28.93 -8.21 9.01
C PRO A 494 -28.62 -8.71 10.43
N PHE A 495 -29.67 -8.98 11.20
CA PHE A 495 -29.58 -9.65 12.50
C PHE A 495 -30.37 -10.94 12.46
N TYR A 496 -29.87 -11.96 13.13
CA TYR A 496 -30.63 -13.15 13.46
C TYR A 496 -31.26 -12.93 14.83
N VAL A 497 -32.58 -12.85 14.85
CA VAL A 497 -33.37 -12.70 16.08
C VAL A 497 -33.93 -14.06 16.42
N SER A 498 -33.57 -14.59 17.59
CA SER A 498 -34.22 -15.77 18.14
C SER A 498 -35.29 -15.34 19.13
N VAL A 499 -36.52 -15.77 18.90
CA VAL A 499 -37.65 -15.63 19.83
C VAL A 499 -38.00 -17.03 20.34
N ASP A 500 -37.83 -17.26 21.64
CA ASP A 500 -38.10 -18.54 22.30
C ASP A 500 -37.45 -19.77 21.61
N GLY A 501 -36.24 -19.58 21.05
CA GLY A 501 -35.45 -20.64 20.42
C GLY A 501 -35.75 -20.89 18.94
N ILE A 502 -36.70 -20.17 18.34
CA ILE A 502 -36.94 -20.17 16.90
C ILE A 502 -36.18 -18.99 16.28
N GLY A 503 -35.30 -19.26 15.31
CA GLY A 503 -34.49 -18.23 14.67
C GLY A 503 -35.16 -17.68 13.41
N GLU A 504 -35.35 -16.36 13.34
CA GLU A 504 -35.83 -15.65 12.16
C GLU A 504 -34.79 -14.62 11.70
N GLU A 505 -34.64 -14.49 10.38
CA GLU A 505 -33.77 -13.47 9.76
C GLU A 505 -34.53 -12.14 9.69
N VAL A 506 -33.97 -11.09 10.29
CA VAL A 506 -34.60 -9.76 10.35
C VAL A 506 -33.62 -8.71 9.88
N ILE A 507 -34.06 -7.85 8.96
CA ILE A 507 -33.30 -6.67 8.53
C ILE A 507 -33.65 -5.52 9.45
N VAL A 508 -32.65 -4.96 10.13
CA VAL A 508 -32.83 -3.79 11.00
C VAL A 508 -32.24 -2.57 10.31
N GLU A 509 -33.11 -1.60 10.00
CA GLU A 509 -32.74 -0.28 9.52
C GLU A 509 -32.65 0.69 10.70
N THR A 510 -31.51 1.40 10.81
CA THR A 510 -31.28 2.30 11.94
C THR A 510 -31.88 3.67 11.64
N LEU A 511 -33.07 3.96 12.19
CA LEU A 511 -33.80 5.22 11.95
C LEU A 511 -33.37 6.36 12.90
N SER A 512 -32.85 6.04 14.08
CA SER A 512 -32.25 6.99 15.04
C SER A 512 -31.46 6.23 16.12
N GLU A 513 -30.42 6.84 16.68
CA GLU A 513 -29.66 6.28 17.81
C GLU A 513 -29.89 7.13 19.07
N VAL A 514 -30.19 6.48 20.20
CA VAL A 514 -30.25 7.15 21.51
C VAL A 514 -28.93 6.93 22.23
N GLU A 515 -28.21 8.02 22.49
CA GLU A 515 -26.95 7.98 23.22
C GLU A 515 -27.20 7.76 24.72
N VAL A 516 -26.94 6.53 25.20
CA VAL A 516 -26.94 6.24 26.65
C VAL A 516 -25.60 6.68 27.23
N SER A 517 -25.46 7.97 27.49
CA SER A 517 -24.29 8.49 28.23
C SER A 517 -24.39 8.11 29.70
N GLY A 518 -23.67 7.06 30.09
CA GLY A 518 -23.24 6.79 31.46
C GLY A 518 -22.14 7.77 31.88
N SER A 519 -22.42 9.07 31.82
CA SER A 519 -21.58 10.11 32.40
C SER A 519 -22.45 11.36 32.51
N LYS A 520 -22.58 11.90 33.72
CA LYS A 520 -23.12 13.24 33.97
C LYS A 520 -22.20 14.27 33.32
N SER A 521 -22.20 14.39 31.99
CA SER A 521 -21.67 15.56 31.30
C SER A 521 -22.78 16.59 31.18
N GLY A 522 -23.06 17.23 32.32
CA GLY A 522 -23.69 18.54 32.30
C GLY A 522 -22.78 19.46 31.50
N GLY A 523 -23.15 19.74 30.26
CA GLY A 523 -22.54 20.75 29.42
C GLY A 523 -22.75 22.13 30.03
N LYS A 524 -21.92 22.50 31.01
CA LYS A 524 -21.55 23.89 31.26
C LYS A 524 -20.20 24.11 30.58
N LYS A 525 -20.27 24.66 29.37
CA LYS A 525 -19.19 25.47 28.80
C LYS A 525 -18.95 26.63 29.78
N LYS A 526 -18.08 26.45 30.80
CA LYS A 526 -17.62 27.52 31.68
C LYS A 526 -16.48 28.28 30.99
N THR A 527 -16.82 29.04 29.96
CA THR A 527 -16.04 30.21 29.57
C THR A 527 -16.60 31.42 30.32
N ALA A 528 -16.41 31.46 31.65
CA ALA A 528 -16.71 32.62 32.52
C ALA A 528 -16.21 32.42 33.97
N GLY A 529 -15.04 31.79 34.17
CA GLY A 529 -14.39 31.74 35.47
C GLY A 529 -13.00 32.34 35.36
N GLY A 530 -12.66 33.33 36.19
CA GLY A 530 -11.35 33.98 36.21
C GLY A 530 -10.19 33.08 36.68
N VAL A 531 -10.36 31.76 36.66
CA VAL A 531 -9.44 30.76 37.22
C VAL A 531 -9.28 29.61 36.22
N THR A 532 -8.04 29.18 35.98
CA THR A 532 -7.65 28.08 35.10
C THR A 532 -7.91 26.70 35.73
N SER A 533 -7.66 25.64 34.96
CA SER A 533 -7.78 24.25 35.44
C SER A 533 -6.84 23.91 36.61
N SER A 534 -5.72 24.64 36.76
CA SER A 534 -4.78 24.51 37.88
C SER A 534 -5.21 25.28 39.14
N GLY A 535 -6.33 26.00 39.09
CA GLY A 535 -6.77 26.86 40.19
C GLY A 535 -6.09 28.24 40.24
N ARG A 536 -5.22 28.57 39.27
CA ARG A 536 -4.55 29.89 39.17
C ARG A 536 -5.42 30.90 38.41
N PRO A 537 -5.34 32.20 38.72
CA PRO A 537 -6.13 33.20 38.02
C PRO A 537 -5.70 33.32 36.56
N ARG A 538 -6.66 33.66 35.70
CA ARG A 538 -6.38 34.09 34.32
C ARG A 538 -5.97 35.55 34.29
N PRO A 539 -5.12 35.98 33.34
CA PRO A 539 -4.76 37.39 33.21
C PRO A 539 -6.02 38.24 32.97
N SER A 540 -6.24 39.24 33.81
CA SER A 540 -7.44 40.11 33.76
C SER A 540 -7.12 41.54 33.31
N HIS A 541 -5.85 41.94 33.29
CA HIS A 541 -5.35 43.23 32.79
C HIS A 541 -3.87 43.11 32.36
N GLU A 542 -3.33 44.16 31.72
CA GLU A 542 -1.95 44.19 31.18
C GLU A 542 -0.82 44.08 32.24
N GLY A 543 -1.18 44.14 33.53
CA GLY A 543 -0.24 43.96 34.64
C GLY A 543 -0.08 42.51 35.08
N CYS A 544 -0.92 41.60 34.58
CA CYS A 544 -0.77 40.17 34.81
C CYS A 544 0.38 39.63 33.95
N VAL A 545 1.41 39.10 34.60
CA VAL A 545 2.55 38.49 33.90
C VAL A 545 2.23 37.04 33.61
N THR A 546 2.36 36.66 32.35
CA THR A 546 2.15 35.30 31.86
C THR A 546 3.42 34.76 31.20
N THR A 547 3.41 33.48 30.84
CA THR A 547 4.43 32.88 29.96
C THR A 547 3.87 32.76 28.53
N ALA A 548 4.74 32.78 27.51
CA ALA A 548 4.34 32.50 26.13
C ALA A 548 4.25 30.98 25.82
N MET A 549 4.85 30.13 26.65
CA MET A 549 4.89 28.67 26.47
C MET A 549 4.71 27.93 27.80
N PRO A 550 4.10 26.73 27.80
CA PRO A 550 4.07 25.90 28.98
C PRO A 550 5.48 25.54 29.46
N GLY A 551 5.69 25.51 30.77
CA GLY A 551 7.00 25.24 31.36
C GLY A 551 6.94 25.07 32.87
N SER A 552 8.12 24.96 33.50
CA SER A 552 8.26 24.83 34.95
C SER A 552 8.99 26.05 35.53
N ILE A 553 8.53 26.58 36.66
CA ILE A 553 9.21 27.70 37.34
C ILE A 553 10.54 27.21 37.93
N VAL A 554 11.65 27.77 37.45
CA VAL A 554 13.01 27.51 37.97
C VAL A 554 13.31 28.42 39.15
N GLU A 555 12.89 29.69 39.06
CA GLU A 555 13.15 30.69 40.06
C GLU A 555 12.06 31.77 40.07
N VAL A 556 11.73 32.27 41.26
CA VAL A 556 10.88 33.45 41.46
C VAL A 556 11.76 34.56 42.00
N LYS A 557 11.97 35.63 41.20
CA LYS A 557 12.95 36.69 41.51
C LYS A 557 12.37 37.86 42.32
N VAL A 558 11.04 37.94 42.44
CA VAL A 558 10.32 39.03 43.12
C VAL A 558 9.30 38.51 44.14
N LYS A 559 8.92 39.36 45.10
CA LYS A 559 7.85 39.10 46.07
C LYS A 559 6.79 40.21 46.03
N ALA A 560 5.61 39.92 46.59
CA ALA A 560 4.56 40.93 46.72
C ALA A 560 5.05 42.14 47.54
N GLY A 561 4.77 43.35 47.04
CA GLY A 561 5.22 44.63 47.58
C GLY A 561 6.46 45.21 46.90
N ASP A 562 7.19 44.44 46.09
CA ASP A 562 8.38 44.94 45.40
C ASP A 562 8.00 45.92 44.27
N LYS A 563 8.79 47.00 44.12
CA LYS A 563 8.73 47.88 42.94
C LYS A 563 9.56 47.26 41.82
N VAL A 564 8.97 47.15 40.63
CA VAL A 564 9.63 46.65 39.42
C VAL A 564 9.46 47.65 38.30
N THR A 565 10.47 47.77 37.46
CA THR A 565 10.45 48.56 36.22
C THR A 565 10.10 47.64 35.05
N ALA A 566 9.41 48.16 34.03
CA ALA A 566 9.21 47.42 32.80
C ALA A 566 10.56 46.89 32.26
N GLY A 567 10.65 45.58 32.01
CA GLY A 567 11.88 44.89 31.61
C GLY A 567 12.64 44.18 32.72
N ASP A 568 12.32 44.42 34.00
CA ASP A 568 12.99 43.75 35.11
C ASP A 568 12.65 42.25 35.14
N PRO A 569 13.63 41.35 35.40
CA PRO A 569 13.37 39.92 35.45
C PRO A 569 12.60 39.54 36.73
N VAL A 570 11.39 39.00 36.57
CA VAL A 570 10.47 38.67 37.66
C VAL A 570 10.37 37.17 37.94
N LEU A 571 10.53 36.32 36.92
CA LEU A 571 10.55 34.87 37.04
C LEU A 571 11.60 34.28 36.10
N VAL A 572 12.04 33.05 36.37
CA VAL A 572 12.75 32.21 35.41
C VAL A 572 11.93 30.95 35.21
N ILE A 573 11.62 30.61 33.97
CA ILE A 573 10.95 29.36 33.60
C ILE A 573 11.88 28.48 32.78
N GLU A 574 11.77 27.17 32.94
CA GLU A 574 12.33 26.20 32.01
C GLU A 574 11.21 25.75 31.07
N ALA A 575 11.36 26.04 29.79
CA ALA A 575 10.50 25.53 28.73
C ALA A 575 11.38 24.96 27.63
N MET A 576 11.06 23.76 27.14
CA MET A 576 11.87 23.06 26.13
C MET A 576 13.36 22.94 26.53
N LYS A 577 13.64 22.72 27.83
CA LYS A 577 14.99 22.61 28.43
C LYS A 577 15.86 23.87 28.33
N MET A 578 15.25 25.01 28.03
CA MET A 578 15.90 26.31 28.01
C MET A 578 15.29 27.16 29.12
N GLU A 579 16.15 27.83 29.89
CA GLU A 579 15.71 28.84 30.83
C GLU A 579 15.33 30.12 30.08
N ASN A 580 14.20 30.71 30.44
CA ASN A 580 13.74 31.98 29.94
C ASN A 580 13.36 32.89 31.11
N GLU A 581 13.96 34.08 31.14
CA GLU A 581 13.62 35.09 32.13
C GLU A 581 12.35 35.81 31.70
N ILE A 582 11.30 35.69 32.50
CA ILE A 582 10.07 36.45 32.30
C ILE A 582 10.27 37.82 32.91
N GLN A 583 10.01 38.85 32.12
CA GLN A 583 10.21 40.25 32.48
C GLN A 583 8.89 40.93 32.86
N ALA A 584 8.97 41.94 33.71
CA ALA A 584 7.83 42.78 34.05
C ALA A 584 7.34 43.55 32.80
N PRO A 585 6.06 43.43 32.39
CA PRO A 585 5.51 44.14 31.23
C PRO A 585 5.27 45.64 31.49
N LYS A 586 5.19 46.07 32.76
CA LYS A 586 4.91 47.45 33.17
C LYS A 586 5.71 47.81 34.42
N THR A 587 6.03 49.09 34.57
CA THR A 587 6.55 49.64 35.82
C THR A 587 5.43 49.73 36.85
N GLY A 588 5.67 49.25 38.07
CA GLY A 588 4.64 49.20 39.09
C GLY A 588 5.05 48.45 40.35
N ILE A 589 4.07 48.09 41.15
CA ILE A 589 4.24 47.31 42.38
C ILE A 589 3.69 45.91 42.18
N VAL A 590 4.47 44.87 42.50
CA VAL A 590 4.01 43.48 42.48
C VAL A 590 2.95 43.30 43.57
N VAL A 591 1.71 42.99 43.20
CA VAL A 591 0.57 42.82 44.11
C VAL A 591 0.43 41.38 44.57
N ALA A 592 0.66 40.43 43.66
CA ALA A 592 0.51 39.01 43.94
C ALA A 592 1.50 38.17 43.12
N VAL A 593 1.93 37.04 43.69
CA VAL A 593 2.69 35.99 43.00
C VAL A 593 1.93 34.68 43.20
N HIS A 594 1.45 34.09 42.11
CA HIS A 594 0.56 32.91 42.10
C HIS A 594 1.30 31.58 41.87
N VAL A 595 2.63 31.64 41.76
CA VAL A 595 3.47 30.50 41.41
C VAL A 595 4.63 30.33 42.39
N LYS A 596 5.14 29.11 42.49
CA LYS A 596 6.34 28.77 43.28
C LYS A 596 7.36 28.03 42.44
N LYS A 597 8.62 28.03 42.87
CA LYS A 597 9.66 27.19 42.26
C LYS A 597 9.20 25.73 42.20
N GLY A 598 9.33 25.14 41.02
CA GLY A 598 8.89 23.78 40.70
C GLY A 598 7.47 23.69 40.11
N ASP A 599 6.68 24.75 40.14
CA ASP A 599 5.33 24.73 39.59
C ASP A 599 5.33 24.62 38.06
N THR A 600 4.47 23.75 37.52
CA THR A 600 4.16 23.74 36.09
C THR A 600 3.11 24.81 35.78
N VAL A 601 3.34 25.57 34.70
CA VAL A 601 2.54 26.74 34.31
C VAL A 601 2.17 26.70 32.82
N THR A 602 1.06 27.33 32.45
CA THR A 602 0.59 27.46 31.06
C THR A 602 0.41 28.92 30.64
N PRO A 603 0.37 29.23 29.33
CA PRO A 603 0.26 30.62 28.86
C PRO A 603 -1.01 31.36 29.26
N ASP A 604 -2.08 30.65 29.61
CA ASP A 604 -3.35 31.24 30.06
C ASP A 604 -3.40 31.51 31.58
N GLU A 605 -2.30 31.27 32.30
CA GLU A 605 -2.18 31.52 33.74
C GLU A 605 -1.49 32.87 34.01
N SER A 606 -2.09 33.66 34.90
CA SER A 606 -1.43 34.81 35.53
C SER A 606 -0.48 34.30 36.60
N LEU A 607 0.82 34.47 36.38
CA LEU A 607 1.89 33.97 37.26
C LEU A 607 2.19 34.97 38.38
N LEU A 608 2.13 36.26 38.08
CA LEU A 608 2.15 37.35 39.04
C LEU A 608 1.31 38.54 38.54
N GLU A 609 0.96 39.44 39.44
CA GLU A 609 0.18 40.64 39.14
C GLU A 609 0.98 41.89 39.53
N ILE A 610 1.11 42.83 38.59
CA ILE A 610 1.74 44.13 38.81
C ILE A 610 0.65 45.20 38.71
N LYS A 611 0.53 46.03 39.74
CA LYS A 611 -0.27 47.25 39.69
C LYS A 611 0.59 48.37 39.10
N PRO A 612 0.25 48.90 37.91
CA PRO A 612 1.01 50.00 37.32
C PRO A 612 1.03 51.22 38.23
N GLU A 613 2.14 51.95 38.23
CA GLU A 613 2.25 53.27 38.86
C GLU A 613 1.62 54.38 38.01
#